data_AF-Q9XXI3-F1
#
_entry.id   AF-Q9XXI3-F1
#
_cell.length_a   1.000
_cell.length_b   1.000
_cell.length_c   1.000
_cell.angle_alpha   90.00
_cell.angle_beta   90.00
_cell.angle_gamma   90.00
#
_symmetry.space_group_name_H-M   'P 1'
#
loop_
_entity.id
_entity.type
_entity.pdbx_description
1 polymer ?
#
loop_
_entity_poly.entity_id
_entity_poly.type
_entity_poly.pdbx_seq_one_letter_code
_entity_poly.pdbx_strand_id
1 'polypeptide(L)'
;MASKHAAKTVDPKDLSPAWKVLQMKLNEEKAEKEKAAKAEKEANPEGSDDGFTKVQTKKQKQKMNRKRRAQEALAAASEVKRVHHDIPVVIEDSERGELTKVIAIDCEYVGAGMGGTTDILARISIVNELGKIVYDKFVKPTEKVTDFRTAVSGIRPENMIKAIPFDRAQTEVSKLIDGRIVIGHAVHNDFRVLKLNHIRKLTRDTAKCTILKNMANHHGTPSLKKLAKEVLGIEIQRGEHDSITDARVALRLYEAVKKQWEAEIKRYR
;
A
#
# COMPACT_ATOMS: atom_id res chain seq x y z
N MET A 1 6.78 -40.15 -14.87
CA MET A 1 5.96 -39.79 -16.04
C MET A 1 5.83 -38.27 -16.10
N ALA A 2 6.42 -37.60 -17.08
CA ALA A 2 6.38 -36.13 -17.20
C ALA A 2 5.16 -35.70 -18.05
N SER A 3 4.15 -35.11 -17.41
CA SER A 3 2.95 -34.60 -18.08
C SER A 3 3.18 -33.17 -18.61
N LYS A 4 3.29 -33.04 -19.93
CA LYS A 4 3.31 -31.75 -20.65
C LYS A 4 1.91 -31.16 -20.63
N HIS A 5 1.69 -30.07 -19.88
CA HIS A 5 0.47 -29.28 -19.98
C HIS A 5 0.54 -28.43 -21.27
N ALA A 6 -0.29 -28.78 -22.26
CA ALA A 6 -0.51 -27.96 -23.45
C ALA A 6 -1.27 -26.68 -23.07
N ALA A 7 -0.79 -25.53 -23.53
CA ALA A 7 -1.49 -24.26 -23.36
C ALA A 7 -2.83 -24.30 -24.10
N LYS A 8 -3.94 -24.08 -23.39
CA LYS A 8 -5.26 -23.90 -24.00
C LYS A 8 -5.30 -22.55 -24.72
N THR A 9 -5.57 -22.55 -26.01
CA THR A 9 -5.86 -21.35 -26.79
C THR A 9 -7.28 -20.86 -26.46
N VAL A 10 -7.41 -19.61 -26.00
CA VAL A 10 -8.72 -18.96 -25.76
C VAL A 10 -9.17 -18.28 -27.06
N ASP A 11 -10.41 -18.50 -27.47
CA ASP A 11 -10.99 -17.85 -28.66
C ASP A 11 -11.15 -16.34 -28.39
N PRO A 12 -10.69 -15.45 -29.28
CA PRO A 12 -10.83 -14.00 -29.11
C PRO A 12 -12.26 -13.50 -28.85
N LYS A 13 -13.27 -14.28 -29.21
CA LYS A 13 -14.68 -13.97 -28.95
C LYS A 13 -15.05 -14.06 -27.47
N ASP A 14 -14.35 -14.89 -26.68
CA ASP A 14 -14.63 -15.13 -25.27
C ASP A 14 -13.97 -14.09 -24.33
N LEU A 15 -13.17 -13.18 -24.89
CA LEU A 15 -12.52 -12.12 -24.13
C LEU A 15 -13.54 -11.05 -23.73
N SER A 16 -13.59 -10.74 -22.42
CA SER A 16 -14.47 -9.71 -21.89
C SER A 16 -14.23 -8.34 -22.56
N PRO A 17 -15.25 -7.48 -22.68
CA PRO A 17 -15.09 -6.13 -23.22
C PRO A 17 -13.98 -5.33 -22.52
N ALA A 18 -13.82 -5.50 -21.19
CA ALA A 18 -12.77 -4.85 -20.41
C ALA A 18 -11.36 -5.27 -20.86
N TRP A 19 -11.16 -6.55 -21.19
CA TRP A 19 -9.88 -7.04 -21.70
C TRP A 19 -9.52 -6.46 -23.07
N LYS A 20 -10.52 -6.32 -23.95
CA LYS A 20 -10.33 -5.68 -25.27
C LYS A 20 -9.91 -4.22 -25.13
N VAL A 21 -10.54 -3.47 -24.21
CA VAL A 21 -10.15 -2.08 -23.90
C VAL A 21 -8.72 -2.00 -23.36
N LEU A 22 -8.32 -2.93 -22.49
CA LEU A 22 -6.95 -2.99 -21.96
C LEU A 22 -5.92 -3.27 -23.07
N GLN A 23 -6.22 -4.20 -23.98
CA GLN A 23 -5.36 -4.49 -25.14
C GLN A 23 -5.21 -3.28 -26.06
N MET A 24 -6.29 -2.52 -26.29
CA MET A 24 -6.23 -1.29 -27.09
C MET A 24 -5.29 -0.25 -26.45
N LYS A 25 -5.44 0.01 -25.14
CA LYS A 25 -4.55 0.94 -24.41
C LYS A 25 -3.09 0.51 -24.42
N LEU A 26 -2.82 -0.79 -24.28
CA LEU A 26 -1.45 -1.34 -24.35
C LEU A 26 -0.82 -1.16 -25.73
N ASN A 27 -1.62 -1.28 -26.80
CA ASN A 27 -1.16 -1.05 -28.17
C ASN A 27 -0.92 0.44 -28.46
N GLU A 28 -1.77 1.33 -27.94
CA GLU A 28 -1.57 2.78 -28.01
C GLU A 28 -0.27 3.20 -27.30
N GLU A 29 -0.03 2.74 -26.06
CA GLU A 29 1.22 3.04 -25.35
C GLU A 29 2.47 2.50 -26.06
N LYS A 30 2.37 1.32 -26.70
CA LYS A 30 3.47 0.78 -27.52
C LYS A 30 3.76 1.65 -28.73
N ALA A 31 2.71 2.09 -29.44
CA ALA A 31 2.86 2.97 -30.60
C ALA A 31 3.45 4.34 -30.21
N GLU A 32 3.07 4.89 -29.05
CA GLU A 32 3.65 6.14 -28.53
C GLU A 32 5.13 5.99 -28.18
N LYS A 33 5.52 4.89 -27.52
CA LYS A 33 6.93 4.59 -27.22
C LYS A 33 7.78 4.41 -28.47
N GLU A 34 7.26 3.72 -29.49
CA GLU A 34 7.96 3.54 -30.77
C GLU A 34 8.13 4.87 -31.52
N LYS A 35 7.10 5.75 -31.50
CA LYS A 35 7.21 7.10 -32.06
C LYS A 35 8.26 7.95 -31.31
N ALA A 36 8.26 7.92 -29.98
CA ALA A 36 9.25 8.63 -29.17
C ALA A 36 10.68 8.13 -29.44
N ALA A 37 10.89 6.82 -29.55
CA ALA A 37 12.19 6.22 -29.84
C ALA A 37 12.70 6.55 -31.26
N LYS A 38 11.80 6.66 -32.25
CA LYS A 38 12.17 7.12 -33.61
C LYS A 38 12.55 8.59 -33.63
N ALA A 39 11.78 9.45 -32.94
CA ALA A 39 12.08 10.88 -32.85
C ALA A 39 13.43 11.16 -32.16
N GLU A 40 13.79 10.37 -31.14
CA GLU A 40 15.09 10.50 -30.45
C GLU A 40 16.28 10.07 -31.32
N LYS A 41 16.09 9.05 -32.19
CA LYS A 41 17.12 8.63 -33.16
C LYS A 41 17.30 9.62 -34.31
N GLU A 42 16.23 10.26 -34.79
CA GLU A 42 16.30 11.26 -35.87
C GLU A 42 16.89 12.60 -35.38
N ALA A 43 16.70 12.95 -34.11
CA ALA A 43 17.22 14.19 -33.54
C ALA A 43 18.74 14.18 -33.27
N ASN A 44 19.40 13.01 -33.35
CA ASN A 44 20.81 12.87 -33.02
C ASN A 44 21.55 11.99 -34.05
N PRO A 45 21.80 12.51 -35.27
CA PRO A 45 22.62 11.81 -36.25
C PRO A 45 24.07 11.75 -35.74
N GLU A 46 24.62 10.54 -35.66
CA GLU A 46 26.05 10.30 -35.36
C GLU A 46 26.93 11.04 -36.38
N GLY A 47 27.81 11.93 -35.91
CA GLY A 47 28.80 12.57 -36.80
C GLY A 47 29.48 13.81 -36.24
N SER A 48 30.54 13.62 -35.46
CA SER A 48 31.85 14.34 -35.54
C SER A 48 32.70 14.00 -34.32
N ASP A 49 33.82 13.35 -34.58
CA ASP A 49 34.85 12.96 -33.61
C ASP A 49 35.85 14.11 -33.47
N ASP A 50 35.58 15.02 -32.55
CA ASP A 50 36.45 16.15 -32.23
C ASP A 50 37.18 15.85 -30.91
N GLY A 51 38.37 15.28 -31.03
CA GLY A 51 39.24 14.81 -29.94
C GLY A 51 39.81 15.90 -29.02
N PHE A 52 38.97 16.63 -28.28
CA PHE A 52 39.40 17.48 -27.17
C PHE A 52 38.85 16.96 -25.83
N THR A 53 39.71 16.29 -25.06
CA THR A 53 39.39 15.84 -23.70
C THR A 53 39.24 17.05 -22.76
N LYS A 54 38.00 17.55 -22.61
CA LYS A 54 37.68 18.55 -21.57
C LYS A 54 37.92 17.95 -20.18
N VAL A 55 39.00 18.38 -19.52
CA VAL A 55 39.25 18.10 -18.09
C VAL A 55 38.13 18.75 -17.28
N GLN A 56 37.21 17.93 -16.77
CA GLN A 56 36.11 18.39 -15.94
C GLN A 56 36.61 18.68 -14.52
N THR A 57 36.27 19.86 -14.01
CA THR A 57 36.57 20.22 -12.62
C THR A 57 35.82 19.31 -11.63
N LYS A 58 36.37 19.10 -10.42
CA LYS A 58 35.69 18.34 -9.34
C LYS A 58 34.25 18.82 -9.10
N LYS A 59 34.00 20.13 -9.17
CA LYS A 59 32.66 20.74 -9.03
C LYS A 59 31.70 20.33 -10.17
N GLN A 60 32.16 20.30 -11.42
CA GLN A 60 31.35 19.86 -12.56
C GLN A 60 30.98 18.38 -12.43
N LYS A 61 31.95 17.52 -12.09
CA LYS A 61 31.71 16.07 -11.87
C LYS A 61 30.70 15.81 -10.74
N GLN A 62 30.78 16.57 -9.65
CA GLN A 62 29.79 16.50 -8.56
C GLN A 62 28.39 16.94 -8.98
N LYS A 63 28.26 18.04 -9.75
CA LYS A 63 26.97 18.53 -10.26
C LYS A 63 26.34 17.50 -11.21
N MET A 64 27.14 16.89 -12.08
CA MET A 64 26.69 15.83 -12.99
C MET A 64 26.22 14.59 -12.25
N ASN A 65 26.98 14.12 -11.24
CA ASN A 65 26.60 12.99 -10.40
C ASN A 65 25.29 13.23 -9.64
N ARG A 66 25.05 14.45 -9.15
CA ARG A 66 23.77 14.83 -8.52
C ARG A 66 22.61 14.78 -9.50
N LYS A 67 22.79 15.31 -10.72
CA LYS A 67 21.77 15.27 -11.78
C LYS A 67 21.45 13.82 -12.18
N ARG A 68 22.48 12.97 -12.33
CA ARG A 68 22.32 11.55 -12.65
C ARG A 68 21.55 10.81 -11.55
N ARG A 69 21.91 11.02 -10.27
CA ARG A 69 21.18 10.44 -9.13
C ARG A 69 19.73 10.89 -9.05
N ALA A 70 19.45 12.16 -9.37
CA ALA A 70 18.07 12.66 -9.41
C ALA A 70 17.27 12.02 -10.56
N GLN A 71 17.88 11.85 -11.75
CA GLN A 71 17.27 11.14 -12.87
C GLN A 71 17.07 9.65 -12.59
N GLU A 72 18.05 8.96 -11.98
CA GLU A 72 17.93 7.57 -11.54
C GLU A 72 16.81 7.40 -10.50
N ALA A 73 16.69 8.34 -9.55
CA ALA A 73 15.61 8.33 -8.56
C ALA A 73 14.23 8.58 -9.22
N LEU A 74 14.16 9.49 -10.20
CA LEU A 74 12.94 9.76 -10.96
C LEU A 74 12.54 8.58 -11.85
N ALA A 75 13.51 7.94 -12.50
CA ALA A 75 13.32 6.74 -13.31
C ALA A 75 12.87 5.56 -12.45
N ALA A 76 13.51 5.33 -11.31
CA ALA A 76 13.10 4.31 -10.35
C ALA A 76 11.69 4.57 -9.80
N ALA A 77 11.32 5.83 -9.54
CA ALA A 77 9.95 6.19 -9.15
C ALA A 77 8.94 5.94 -10.30
N SER A 78 9.34 6.17 -11.55
CA SER A 78 8.50 5.88 -12.73
C SER A 78 8.35 4.37 -13.00
N GLU A 79 9.35 3.57 -12.66
CA GLU A 79 9.33 2.12 -12.82
C GLU A 79 8.45 1.44 -11.77
N VAL A 80 8.37 2.02 -10.56
CA VAL A 80 7.42 1.58 -9.52
C VAL A 80 5.95 1.71 -9.97
N LYS A 81 5.62 2.64 -10.88
CA LYS A 81 4.26 2.75 -11.46
C LYS A 81 3.84 1.54 -12.30
N ARG A 82 4.71 0.55 -12.55
CA ARG A 82 4.42 -0.61 -13.43
C ARG A 82 4.44 -1.97 -12.75
N VAL A 83 4.60 -2.05 -11.43
CA VAL A 83 4.45 -3.34 -10.73
C VAL A 83 2.96 -3.63 -10.57
N HIS A 84 2.47 -4.64 -11.29
CA HIS A 84 1.13 -5.20 -11.17
C HIS A 84 0.78 -5.44 -9.69
N HIS A 85 -0.22 -4.73 -9.19
CA HIS A 85 -0.72 -4.88 -7.82
C HIS A 85 -1.79 -5.96 -7.80
N ASP A 86 -1.37 -7.22 -7.87
CA ASP A 86 -2.27 -8.37 -8.06
C ASP A 86 -3.03 -8.78 -6.77
N ILE A 87 -2.95 -8.01 -5.69
CA ILE A 87 -3.88 -8.17 -4.56
C ILE A 87 -5.13 -7.34 -4.85
N PRO A 88 -6.29 -7.94 -5.18
CA PRO A 88 -7.49 -7.16 -5.33
C PRO A 88 -7.89 -6.60 -3.95
N VAL A 89 -8.25 -5.32 -3.89
CA VAL A 89 -8.72 -4.68 -2.64
C VAL A 89 -10.00 -5.37 -2.16
N VAL A 90 -10.79 -5.86 -3.12
CA VAL A 90 -11.95 -6.72 -2.88
C VAL A 90 -11.53 -8.15 -3.19
N ILE A 91 -11.28 -8.93 -2.16
CA ILE A 91 -11.08 -10.38 -2.26
C ILE A 91 -12.41 -11.03 -1.87
N GLU A 92 -12.84 -12.07 -2.59
CA GLU A 92 -13.93 -12.93 -2.11
C GLU A 92 -13.44 -13.67 -0.86
N ASP A 93 -13.90 -13.24 0.30
CA ASP A 93 -13.50 -13.77 1.60
C ASP A 93 -14.28 -15.04 1.96
N SER A 94 -14.19 -16.07 1.10
CA SER A 94 -14.84 -17.37 1.34
C SER A 94 -14.19 -18.17 2.46
N GLU A 95 -12.88 -17.99 2.65
CA GLU A 95 -12.09 -18.71 3.64
C GLU A 95 -11.15 -17.77 4.41
N ARG A 96 -10.99 -18.06 5.71
CA ARG A 96 -10.05 -17.35 6.57
C ARG A 96 -8.61 -17.58 6.08
N GLY A 97 -7.86 -16.50 5.92
CA GLY A 97 -6.46 -16.54 5.53
C GLY A 97 -5.56 -17.16 6.59
N GLU A 98 -4.55 -17.90 6.16
CA GLU A 98 -3.47 -18.37 7.02
C GLU A 98 -2.59 -17.20 7.47
N LEU A 99 -2.05 -17.30 8.69
CA LEU A 99 -1.20 -16.28 9.28
C LEU A 99 0.23 -16.34 8.70
N THR A 100 0.69 -15.22 8.15
CA THR A 100 1.99 -15.09 7.46
C THR A 100 3.01 -14.29 8.29
N LYS A 101 4.25 -14.16 7.79
CA LYS A 101 5.31 -13.35 8.44
C LYS A 101 5.06 -11.84 8.35
N VAL A 102 4.33 -11.43 7.33
CA VAL A 102 3.91 -10.04 7.08
C VAL A 102 2.40 -10.00 7.20
N ILE A 103 1.88 -9.06 7.97
CA ILE A 103 0.44 -8.82 8.13
C ILE A 103 0.16 -7.32 8.04
N ALA A 104 -1.07 -6.96 7.70
CA ALA A 104 -1.54 -5.58 7.79
C ALA A 104 -2.71 -5.48 8.77
N ILE A 105 -2.76 -4.37 9.51
CA ILE A 105 -3.73 -4.09 10.56
C ILE A 105 -4.40 -2.73 10.31
N ASP A 106 -5.67 -2.67 10.64
CA ASP A 106 -6.44 -1.43 10.74
C ASP A 106 -7.56 -1.59 11.77
N CYS A 107 -7.91 -0.50 12.45
CA CYS A 107 -8.91 -0.50 13.51
C CYS A 107 -9.89 0.67 13.35
N GLU A 108 -11.16 0.40 13.66
CA GLU A 108 -12.19 1.43 13.77
C GLU A 108 -12.47 1.78 15.22
N TYR A 109 -12.69 3.07 15.47
CA TYR A 109 -12.89 3.62 16.80
C TYR A 109 -14.27 4.24 16.95
N VAL A 110 -14.78 4.18 18.17
CA VAL A 110 -15.92 4.97 18.65
C VAL A 110 -15.44 6.01 19.66
N GLY A 111 -16.23 7.06 19.85
CA GLY A 111 -15.98 8.12 20.82
C GLY A 111 -16.59 7.82 22.19
N ALA A 112 -15.80 8.03 23.23
CA ALA A 112 -16.23 8.06 24.63
C ALA A 112 -15.82 9.39 25.31
N GLY A 113 -16.27 9.57 26.55
CA GLY A 113 -15.99 10.78 27.35
C GLY A 113 -16.83 11.99 26.93
N MET A 114 -16.58 13.13 27.57
CA MET A 114 -17.31 14.37 27.29
C MET A 114 -17.10 14.78 25.83
N GLY A 115 -18.18 14.76 25.04
CA GLY A 115 -18.12 15.09 23.61
C GLY A 115 -17.50 14.02 22.70
N GLY A 116 -17.30 12.77 23.17
CA GLY A 116 -16.78 11.69 22.32
C GLY A 116 -15.32 11.85 21.91
N THR A 117 -14.53 12.60 22.67
CA THR A 117 -13.13 12.94 22.34
C THR A 117 -12.15 11.79 22.57
N THR A 118 -12.51 10.78 23.37
CA THR A 118 -11.64 9.63 23.64
C THR A 118 -11.89 8.53 22.61
N ASP A 119 -10.86 8.12 21.89
CA ASP A 119 -10.91 7.00 20.95
C ASP A 119 -10.95 5.66 21.70
N ILE A 120 -11.99 4.86 21.48
CA ILE A 120 -12.14 3.51 22.01
C ILE A 120 -12.27 2.52 20.86
N LEU A 121 -11.52 1.43 20.92
CA LEU A 121 -11.56 0.37 19.91
C LEU A 121 -12.96 -0.24 19.77
N ALA A 122 -13.45 -0.37 18.54
CA ALA A 122 -14.75 -0.96 18.24
C ALA A 122 -14.70 -2.07 17.18
N ARG A 123 -13.75 -2.02 16.23
CA ARG A 123 -13.47 -3.10 15.29
C ARG A 123 -11.97 -3.16 15.01
N ILE A 124 -11.46 -4.36 14.79
CA ILE A 124 -10.10 -4.58 14.33
C ILE A 124 -10.11 -5.62 13.22
N SER A 125 -9.37 -5.31 12.15
CA SER A 125 -9.16 -6.23 11.04
C SER A 125 -7.65 -6.45 10.81
N ILE A 126 -7.28 -7.70 10.54
CA ILE A 126 -5.92 -8.12 10.22
C ILE A 126 -5.99 -9.00 8.97
N VAL A 127 -5.18 -8.66 7.98
CA VAL A 127 -5.01 -9.44 6.75
C VAL A 127 -3.58 -9.98 6.64
N ASN A 128 -3.43 -11.13 5.99
CA ASN A 128 -2.12 -11.71 5.69
C ASN A 128 -1.45 -11.05 4.48
N GLU A 129 -0.27 -11.55 4.08
CA GLU A 129 0.48 -11.00 2.96
C GLU A 129 -0.21 -11.15 1.59
N LEU A 130 -1.23 -12.01 1.51
CA LEU A 130 -2.06 -12.20 0.31
C LEU A 130 -3.35 -11.35 0.35
N GLY A 131 -3.52 -10.53 1.40
CA GLY A 131 -4.74 -9.74 1.62
C GLY A 131 -5.93 -10.53 2.18
N LYS A 132 -5.79 -11.83 2.46
CA LYS A 132 -6.86 -12.65 3.06
C LYS A 132 -7.05 -12.31 4.53
N ILE A 133 -8.30 -12.29 4.99
CA ILE A 133 -8.64 -11.96 6.39
C ILE A 133 -8.13 -13.05 7.34
N VAL A 134 -7.24 -12.66 8.26
CA VAL A 134 -6.77 -13.50 9.37
C VAL A 134 -7.57 -13.23 10.63
N TYR A 135 -7.99 -11.99 10.84
CA TYR A 135 -8.77 -11.59 12.00
C TYR A 135 -9.72 -10.47 11.60
N ASP A 136 -10.99 -10.57 11.96
CA ASP A 136 -11.94 -9.46 11.83
C ASP A 136 -12.98 -9.62 12.92
N LYS A 137 -12.96 -8.72 13.90
CA LYS A 137 -13.88 -8.78 15.04
C LYS A 137 -14.28 -7.40 15.51
N PHE A 138 -15.56 -7.27 15.85
CA PHE A 138 -16.05 -6.19 16.69
C PHE A 138 -15.62 -6.41 18.14
N VAL A 139 -15.27 -5.33 18.82
CA VAL A 139 -14.75 -5.33 20.18
C VAL A 139 -15.64 -4.46 21.06
N LYS A 140 -15.99 -4.98 22.24
CA LYS A 140 -16.80 -4.25 23.21
C LYS A 140 -15.98 -3.05 23.74
N PRO A 141 -16.52 -1.83 23.63
CA PRO A 141 -15.87 -0.63 24.14
C PRO A 141 -15.59 -0.75 25.64
N THR A 142 -14.43 -0.28 26.08
CA THR A 142 -14.04 -0.30 27.51
C THR A 142 -14.73 0.78 28.33
N GLU A 143 -15.35 1.75 27.66
CA GLU A 143 -16.05 2.89 28.25
C GLU A 143 -17.41 3.07 27.57
N LYS A 144 -18.31 3.84 28.20
CA LYS A 144 -19.62 4.16 27.61
C LYS A 144 -19.42 4.98 26.34
N VAL A 145 -19.90 4.43 25.22
CA VAL A 145 -19.90 5.13 23.93
C VAL A 145 -20.82 6.34 24.01
N THR A 146 -20.29 7.50 23.65
CA THR A 146 -21.03 8.77 23.52
C THR A 146 -21.25 9.15 22.06
N ASP A 147 -20.39 8.69 21.16
CA ASP A 147 -20.51 8.87 19.73
C ASP A 147 -19.99 7.64 18.99
N PHE A 148 -20.82 7.00 18.16
CA PHE A 148 -20.39 5.86 17.36
C PHE A 148 -19.51 6.26 16.16
N ARG A 149 -19.54 7.54 15.78
CA ARG A 149 -18.81 8.08 14.62
C ARG A 149 -19.15 7.34 13.33
N THR A 150 -20.39 6.83 13.21
CA THR A 150 -20.82 5.89 12.17
C THR A 150 -20.52 6.37 10.76
N ALA A 151 -20.67 7.66 10.49
CA ALA A 151 -20.37 8.26 9.19
C ALA A 151 -18.90 8.09 8.75
N VAL A 152 -17.99 7.87 9.70
CA VAL A 152 -16.59 7.57 9.48
C VAL A 152 -16.31 6.10 9.73
N SER A 153 -16.62 5.58 10.93
CA SER A 153 -16.20 4.25 11.39
C SER A 153 -17.01 3.08 10.83
N GLY A 154 -18.20 3.34 10.28
CA GLY A 154 -19.17 2.31 9.91
C GLY A 154 -19.78 1.55 11.09
N ILE A 155 -19.42 1.89 12.33
CA ILE A 155 -19.88 1.18 13.54
C ILE A 155 -21.25 1.67 13.97
N ARG A 156 -22.11 0.72 14.31
CA ARG A 156 -23.48 0.92 14.84
C ARG A 156 -23.65 0.18 16.16
N PRO A 157 -24.63 0.59 17.01
CA PRO A 157 -24.94 -0.12 18.25
C PRO A 157 -25.20 -1.62 18.05
N GLU A 158 -25.84 -2.03 16.95
CA GLU A 158 -26.12 -3.44 16.65
C GLU A 158 -24.85 -4.30 16.50
N ASN A 159 -23.73 -3.71 16.08
CA ASN A 159 -22.47 -4.44 15.95
C ASN A 159 -21.92 -4.87 17.31
N MET A 160 -22.28 -4.14 18.38
CA MET A 160 -21.81 -4.40 19.74
C MET A 160 -22.48 -5.61 20.39
N ILE A 161 -23.62 -6.07 19.86
CA ILE A 161 -24.36 -7.24 20.37
C ILE A 161 -23.49 -8.51 20.29
N LYS A 162 -22.75 -8.68 19.18
CA LYS A 162 -21.88 -9.84 18.94
C LYS A 162 -20.39 -9.55 19.18
N ALA A 163 -20.07 -8.37 19.68
CA ALA A 163 -18.68 -7.96 19.91
C ALA A 163 -18.03 -8.78 21.02
N ILE A 164 -16.73 -9.06 20.88
CA ILE A 164 -15.96 -9.77 21.90
C ILE A 164 -15.44 -8.81 22.98
N PRO A 165 -15.20 -9.29 24.22
CA PRO A 165 -14.52 -8.50 25.24
C PRO A 165 -13.15 -7.96 24.79
N PHE A 166 -12.79 -6.76 25.25
CA PHE A 166 -11.54 -6.08 24.87
C PHE A 166 -10.28 -6.86 25.26
N ASP A 167 -10.24 -7.42 26.47
CA ASP A 167 -9.14 -8.25 26.98
C ASP A 167 -8.88 -9.48 26.10
N ARG A 168 -9.95 -10.12 25.62
CA ARG A 168 -9.86 -11.21 24.65
C ARG A 168 -9.29 -10.74 23.32
N ALA A 169 -9.80 -9.62 22.79
CA ALA A 169 -9.31 -9.05 21.53
C ALA A 169 -7.83 -8.71 21.61
N GLN A 170 -7.43 -8.01 22.68
CA GLN A 170 -6.06 -7.63 22.96
C GLN A 170 -5.14 -8.85 23.03
N THR A 171 -5.54 -9.90 23.77
CA THR A 171 -4.74 -11.13 23.91
C THR A 171 -4.57 -11.86 22.59
N GLU A 172 -5.65 -11.98 21.81
CA GLU A 172 -5.63 -12.62 20.49
C GLU A 172 -4.74 -11.83 19.52
N VAL A 173 -4.90 -10.51 19.45
CA VAL A 173 -4.12 -9.62 18.57
C VAL A 173 -2.65 -9.61 18.97
N SER A 174 -2.33 -9.56 20.27
CA SER A 174 -0.94 -9.62 20.74
C SER A 174 -0.22 -10.88 20.26
N LYS A 175 -0.89 -12.04 20.25
CA LYS A 175 -0.33 -13.30 19.73
C LYS A 175 -0.17 -13.27 18.21
N LEU A 176 -1.12 -12.64 17.51
CA LEU A 176 -1.09 -12.53 16.05
C LEU A 176 0.03 -11.62 15.56
N ILE A 177 0.36 -10.53 16.26
CA ILE A 177 1.41 -9.58 15.83
C ILE A 177 2.81 -9.98 16.27
N ASP A 178 2.94 -10.86 17.27
CA ASP A 178 4.23 -11.24 17.84
C ASP A 178 5.18 -11.81 16.77
N GLY A 179 6.44 -11.35 16.80
CA GLY A 179 7.49 -11.75 15.86
C GLY A 179 7.25 -11.41 14.37
N ARG A 180 6.22 -10.63 14.02
CA ARG A 180 5.83 -10.38 12.62
C ARG A 180 6.02 -8.94 12.18
N ILE A 181 6.17 -8.76 10.86
CA ILE A 181 6.14 -7.42 10.25
C ILE A 181 4.68 -6.97 10.20
N VAL A 182 4.37 -5.85 10.87
CA VAL A 182 3.03 -5.27 10.89
C VAL A 182 3.02 -4.00 10.05
N ILE A 183 2.19 -4.02 9.02
CA ILE A 183 1.93 -2.89 8.13
C ILE A 183 0.63 -2.21 8.56
N GLY A 184 0.57 -0.90 8.46
CA GLY A 184 -0.65 -0.13 8.70
C GLY A 184 -0.49 1.30 8.23
N HIS A 185 -1.49 2.13 8.50
CA HIS A 185 -1.44 3.56 8.20
C HIS A 185 -1.68 4.37 9.46
N ALA A 186 -0.69 5.14 9.90
CA ALA A 186 -0.71 5.81 11.20
C ALA A 186 -0.88 4.84 12.38
N VAL A 187 -0.29 3.63 12.27
CA VAL A 187 -0.45 2.47 13.17
C VAL A 187 -0.24 2.73 14.67
N HIS A 188 0.43 3.82 15.03
CA HIS A 188 0.55 4.27 16.41
C HIS A 188 -0.79 4.59 17.08
N ASN A 189 -1.82 4.95 16.31
CA ASN A 189 -3.17 5.17 16.81
C ASN A 189 -3.82 3.84 17.21
N ASP A 190 -3.70 2.83 16.34
CA ASP A 190 -4.23 1.48 16.55
C ASP A 190 -3.60 0.84 17.78
N PHE A 191 -2.27 0.87 17.88
CA PHE A 191 -1.56 0.33 19.03
C PHE A 191 -1.89 1.06 20.34
N ARG A 192 -2.16 2.37 20.30
CA ARG A 192 -2.61 3.14 21.46
C ARG A 192 -3.96 2.62 21.97
N VAL A 193 -4.96 2.47 21.12
CA VAL A 193 -6.30 2.01 21.54
C VAL A 193 -6.31 0.53 21.92
N LEU A 194 -5.46 -0.29 21.30
CA LEU A 194 -5.23 -1.69 21.68
C LEU A 194 -4.46 -1.83 22.99
N LYS A 195 -3.82 -0.77 23.48
CA LYS A 195 -2.87 -0.78 24.60
C LYS A 195 -1.77 -1.84 24.39
N LEU A 196 -1.28 -1.95 23.16
CA LEU A 196 -0.22 -2.87 22.75
C LEU A 196 1.01 -2.09 22.29
N ASN A 197 2.18 -2.70 22.41
CA ASN A 197 3.42 -2.18 21.86
C ASN A 197 3.95 -3.19 20.83
N HIS A 198 4.36 -2.69 19.66
CA HIS A 198 5.02 -3.51 18.64
C HIS A 198 6.46 -3.07 18.42
N ILE A 199 7.33 -4.01 18.09
CA ILE A 199 8.74 -3.74 17.86
C ILE A 199 8.87 -2.78 16.66
N ARG A 200 9.46 -1.60 16.88
CA ARG A 200 9.62 -0.56 15.83
C ARG A 200 10.31 -1.09 14.57
N LYS A 201 11.31 -1.98 14.71
CA LYS A 201 12.03 -2.60 13.59
C LYS A 201 11.14 -3.51 12.72
N LEU A 202 10.03 -3.99 13.27
CA LEU A 202 9.03 -4.84 12.61
C LEU A 202 7.74 -4.07 12.26
N THR A 203 7.72 -2.75 12.45
CA THR A 203 6.57 -1.92 12.09
C THR A 203 6.81 -1.24 10.74
N ARG A 204 5.79 -1.20 9.87
CA ARG A 204 5.79 -0.53 8.57
C ARG A 204 4.59 0.41 8.48
N ASP A 205 4.79 1.62 8.99
CA ASP A 205 3.76 2.66 8.99
C ASP A 205 3.80 3.43 7.66
N THR A 206 2.81 3.18 6.80
CA THR A 206 2.72 3.79 5.45
C THR A 206 2.56 5.32 5.52
N ALA A 207 1.99 5.86 6.59
CA ALA A 207 1.87 7.30 6.81
C ALA A 207 3.24 7.98 7.04
N LYS A 208 4.25 7.21 7.48
CA LYS A 208 5.62 7.68 7.75
C LYS A 208 6.62 7.33 6.64
N CYS A 209 6.22 6.58 5.61
CA CYS A 209 7.12 6.18 4.54
C CYS A 209 7.44 7.34 3.60
N THR A 210 8.71 7.78 3.58
CA THR A 210 9.16 8.89 2.73
C THR A 210 8.96 8.61 1.24
N ILE A 211 9.14 7.35 0.80
CA ILE A 211 8.95 6.96 -0.60
C ILE A 211 7.50 7.20 -1.03
N LEU A 212 6.54 6.74 -0.22
CA LEU A 212 5.11 6.94 -0.50
C LEU A 212 4.71 8.42 -0.50
N LYS A 213 5.26 9.22 0.44
CA LYS A 213 5.05 10.68 0.48
C LYS A 213 5.52 11.36 -0.81
N ASN A 214 6.69 10.98 -1.30
CA ASN A 214 7.25 11.51 -2.54
C ASN A 214 6.42 11.09 -3.76
N MET A 215 5.98 9.82 -3.81
CA MET A 215 5.12 9.33 -4.89
C MET A 215 3.77 10.06 -4.95
N ALA A 216 3.20 10.41 -3.79
CA ALA A 216 1.95 11.17 -3.69
C ALA A 216 2.13 12.70 -3.75
N ASN A 217 3.37 13.18 -3.97
CA ASN A 217 3.74 14.60 -3.95
C ASN A 217 3.14 15.37 -2.75
N HIS A 218 3.28 14.80 -1.55
CA HIS A 218 2.62 15.31 -0.34
C HIS A 218 3.62 15.79 0.71
N HIS A 219 3.40 17.00 1.22
CA HIS A 219 4.13 17.55 2.36
C HIS A 219 3.39 17.22 3.66
N GLY A 220 4.10 16.69 4.66
CA GLY A 220 3.51 16.27 5.94
C GLY A 220 3.14 14.79 5.98
N THR A 221 2.02 14.46 6.62
CA THR A 221 1.53 13.08 6.75
C THR A 221 0.32 12.89 5.83
N PRO A 222 0.47 12.14 4.72
CA PRO A 222 -0.63 11.91 3.78
C PRO A 222 -1.69 11.01 4.42
N SER A 223 -2.95 11.20 4.04
CA SER A 223 -4.01 10.26 4.39
C SER A 223 -3.90 8.97 3.57
N LEU A 224 -4.49 7.89 4.08
CA LEU A 224 -4.56 6.63 3.36
C LEU A 224 -5.28 6.81 2.02
N LYS A 225 -6.40 7.55 2.00
CA LYS A 225 -7.16 7.92 0.80
C LYS A 225 -6.30 8.63 -0.26
N LYS A 226 -5.43 9.57 0.16
CA LYS A 226 -4.51 10.28 -0.74
C LYS A 226 -3.49 9.30 -1.33
N LEU A 227 -2.86 8.48 -0.49
CA LEU A 227 -1.89 7.48 -0.97
C LEU A 227 -2.55 6.46 -1.89
N ALA A 228 -3.73 5.94 -1.55
CA ALA A 228 -4.48 5.00 -2.37
C ALA A 228 -4.75 5.57 -3.77
N LYS A 229 -5.19 6.83 -3.84
CA LYS A 229 -5.47 7.50 -5.11
C LYS A 229 -4.20 7.75 -5.94
N GLU A 230 -3.18 8.35 -5.34
CA GLU A 230 -1.99 8.81 -6.08
C GLU A 230 -1.01 7.68 -6.41
N VAL A 231 -0.90 6.67 -5.53
CA VAL A 231 0.07 5.57 -5.67
C VAL A 231 -0.56 4.36 -6.35
N LEU A 232 -1.79 3.99 -5.96
CA LEU A 232 -2.45 2.78 -6.45
C LEU A 232 -3.51 3.05 -7.52
N GLY A 233 -3.92 4.31 -7.72
CA GLY A 233 -4.99 4.67 -8.67
C GLY A 233 -6.38 4.22 -8.22
N ILE A 234 -6.58 3.95 -6.93
CA ILE A 234 -7.86 3.48 -6.38
C ILE A 234 -8.51 4.55 -5.50
N GLU A 235 -9.82 4.61 -5.52
CA GLU A 235 -10.59 5.47 -4.61
C GLU A 235 -11.22 4.64 -3.50
N ILE A 236 -10.93 5.03 -2.26
CA ILE A 236 -11.44 4.42 -1.03
C ILE A 236 -12.11 5.48 -0.16
N GLN A 237 -12.83 5.06 0.88
CA GLN A 237 -13.43 5.96 1.88
C GLN A 237 -14.32 7.03 1.20
N ARG A 238 -15.21 6.59 0.28
CA ARG A 238 -16.24 7.45 -0.33
C ARG A 238 -17.45 7.64 0.62
N GLY A 239 -17.60 6.76 1.60
CA GLY A 239 -18.58 6.85 2.69
C GLY A 239 -17.95 6.36 3.98
N GLU A 240 -18.63 5.43 4.65
CA GLU A 240 -18.13 4.74 5.84
C GLU A 240 -16.81 4.01 5.51
N HIS A 241 -15.90 3.97 6.49
CA HIS A 241 -14.66 3.23 6.41
C HIS A 241 -14.91 1.74 6.63
N ASP A 242 -14.03 0.92 6.06
CA ASP A 242 -14.02 -0.50 6.28
C ASP A 242 -12.58 -0.92 6.57
N SER A 243 -12.34 -1.36 7.81
CA SER A 243 -11.02 -1.72 8.29
C SER A 243 -10.36 -2.85 7.50
N ILE A 244 -11.12 -3.75 6.87
CA ILE A 244 -10.54 -4.77 5.97
C ILE A 244 -9.95 -4.11 4.73
N THR A 245 -10.73 -3.26 4.07
CA THR A 245 -10.31 -2.49 2.90
C THR A 245 -9.09 -1.64 3.21
N ASP A 246 -9.09 -0.93 4.34
CA ASP A 246 -8.00 -0.04 4.72
C ASP A 246 -6.72 -0.81 5.05
N ALA A 247 -6.80 -1.94 5.75
CA ALA A 247 -5.67 -2.84 5.98
C ALA A 247 -5.08 -3.38 4.64
N ARG A 248 -5.93 -3.77 3.68
CA ARG A 248 -5.48 -4.22 2.35
C ARG A 248 -4.82 -3.12 1.55
N VAL A 249 -5.35 -1.89 1.62
CA VAL A 249 -4.75 -0.74 0.94
C VAL A 249 -3.37 -0.44 1.53
N ALA A 250 -3.24 -0.44 2.86
CA ALA A 250 -1.94 -0.26 3.52
C ALA A 250 -0.94 -1.36 3.12
N LEU A 251 -1.38 -2.62 3.03
CA LEU A 251 -0.57 -3.73 2.52
C LEU A 251 -0.10 -3.47 1.09
N ARG A 252 -1.02 -3.13 0.18
CA ARG A 252 -0.68 -2.84 -1.22
C ARG A 252 0.28 -1.68 -1.37
N LEU A 253 0.12 -0.62 -0.58
CA LEU A 253 1.05 0.51 -0.53
C LEU A 253 2.44 0.06 -0.10
N TYR A 254 2.54 -0.79 0.92
CA TYR A 254 3.82 -1.38 1.31
C TYR A 254 4.42 -2.23 0.19
N GLU A 255 3.63 -3.07 -0.47
CA GLU A 255 4.11 -3.92 -1.57
C GLU A 255 4.65 -3.12 -2.75
N ALA A 256 3.97 -2.04 -3.12
CA ALA A 256 4.38 -1.12 -4.19
C ALA A 256 5.83 -0.64 -4.01
N VAL A 257 6.24 -0.39 -2.75
CA VAL A 257 7.56 0.15 -2.42
C VAL A 257 8.45 -0.83 -1.66
N LYS A 258 8.04 -2.08 -1.47
CA LYS A 258 8.67 -3.07 -0.56
C LYS A 258 10.17 -3.20 -0.79
N LYS A 259 10.58 -3.32 -2.06
CA LYS A 259 12.01 -3.46 -2.42
C LYS A 259 12.84 -2.25 -1.97
N GLN A 260 12.33 -1.04 -2.21
CA GLN A 260 13.03 0.21 -1.86
C GLN A 260 12.97 0.46 -0.35
N TRP A 261 11.81 0.27 0.27
CA TRP A 261 11.58 0.51 1.69
C TRP A 261 12.42 -0.44 2.57
N GLU A 262 12.46 -1.73 2.25
CA GLU A 262 13.28 -2.69 3.01
C GLU A 262 14.79 -2.44 2.82
N ALA A 263 15.20 -1.93 1.65
CA ALA A 263 16.59 -1.54 1.42
C ALA A 263 16.97 -0.30 2.26
N GLU A 264 16.08 0.69 2.39
CA GLU A 264 16.31 1.85 3.27
C GLU A 264 16.45 1.45 4.73
N ILE A 265 15.58 0.55 5.22
CA ILE A 265 15.63 0.10 6.62
C ILE A 265 16.94 -0.64 6.92
N LYS A 266 17.43 -1.46 6.00
CA LYS A 266 18.71 -2.18 6.16
C LYS A 266 19.92 -1.24 6.24
N ARG A 267 19.87 -0.06 5.60
CA ARG A 267 20.96 0.92 5.63
C ARG A 267 21.12 1.62 6.98
N TYR A 268 20.08 1.62 7.80
CA TYR A 268 20.08 2.23 9.14
C TYR A 268 20.19 1.18 10.27
N ARG A 269 20.54 -0.06 9.94
CA ARG A 269 20.89 -1.12 10.89
C ARG A 269 22.40 -1.23 11.02
#